data_AF-A0A1G8WYD2-F1
#
_entry.id   AF-A0A1G8WYD2-F1
#
_cell.length_a   1.000
_cell.length_b   1.000
_cell.length_c   1.000
_cell.angle_alpha   90.00
_cell.angle_beta   90.00
_cell.angle_gamma   90.00
#
_symmetry.space_group_name_H-M   'P 1'
#
loop_
_entity.id
_entity.type
_entity.pdbx_description
1 polymer ?
#
loop_
_entity_poly.entity_id
_entity_poly.type
_entity_poly.pdbx_seq_one_letter_code
_entity_poly.pdbx_strand_id
1 'polypeptide(L)' 'MKWEVPPHSSNGIKLIGTDKVNKEIFLHFIGSGVSRERVRLSHVQYESKEIQEYVSMYLAKILSGVYDMNLTNRM' A
#
# COMPACT_ATOMS: atom_id res chain seq x y z
N MET A 1 -5.90 -18.42 -4.01
CA MET A 1 -5.49 -18.28 -2.60
C MET A 1 -6.14 -17.02 -2.06
N LYS A 2 -6.95 -17.14 -0.99
CA LYS A 2 -7.53 -15.97 -0.30
C LYS A 2 -6.42 -15.32 0.51
N TRP A 3 -6.17 -14.05 0.26
CA TRP A 3 -5.17 -13.29 0.97
C TRP A 3 -5.78 -12.69 2.23
N GLU A 4 -5.10 -12.86 3.36
CA GLU A 4 -5.35 -12.10 4.58
C GLU A 4 -4.59 -10.78 4.48
N VAL A 5 -5.35 -9.69 4.49
CA VAL A 5 -4.85 -8.31 4.56
C VAL A 5 -3.73 -8.23 5.61
N PRO A 6 -2.57 -7.58 5.37
CA PRO A 6 -1.53 -7.46 6.36
C PRO A 6 -2.21 -6.76 7.53
N PRO A 7 -2.00 -7.27 8.75
CA PRO A 7 -2.76 -6.86 9.90
C PRO A 7 -2.79 -5.34 9.97
N HIS A 8 -3.97 -4.83 10.31
CA HIS A 8 -4.22 -3.42 10.54
C HIS A 8 -2.99 -2.81 11.20
N SER A 9 -2.42 -1.77 10.59
CA SER A 9 -1.62 -0.87 11.40
C SER A 9 -2.56 -0.38 12.49
N SER A 10 -2.23 -0.65 13.76
CA SER A 10 -3.00 -0.21 14.92
C SER A 10 -3.26 1.31 14.93
N ASN A 11 -2.62 2.05 14.03
CA ASN A 11 -2.71 3.50 13.84
C ASN A 11 -3.70 3.94 12.75
N GLY A 12 -4.49 3.04 12.16
CA GLY A 12 -5.66 3.41 11.35
C GLY A 12 -5.41 3.68 9.87
N ILE A 13 -4.26 3.27 9.31
CA ILE A 13 -3.99 3.27 7.86
C ILE A 13 -4.03 1.85 7.28
N LYS A 14 -4.43 1.72 6.01
CA LYS A 14 -4.56 0.45 5.29
C LYS A 14 -4.12 0.56 3.83
N LEU A 15 -3.25 -0.33 3.37
CA LEU A 15 -2.94 -0.51 1.95
C LEU A 15 -4.06 -1.34 1.29
N ILE A 16 -4.71 -0.80 0.27
CA ILE A 16 -5.83 -1.42 -0.44
C ILE A 16 -5.51 -1.85 -1.87
N GLY A 17 -4.36 -1.45 -2.40
CA GLY A 17 -3.95 -1.82 -3.75
C GLY A 17 -2.56 -1.30 -4.09
N THR A 18 -2.00 -1.86 -5.15
CA THR A 18 -0.77 -1.33 -5.75
C THR A 18 -0.86 -1.38 -7.27
N ASP A 19 -0.34 -0.34 -7.92
CA ASP A 19 -0.40 -0.22 -9.38
C ASP A 19 1.01 -0.02 -9.92
N LYS A 20 1.35 -0.71 -11.01
CA LYS A 20 2.61 -0.48 -11.72
C LYS A 20 2.36 0.32 -12.99
N VAL A 21 2.85 1.55 -13.04
CA VAL A 21 2.70 2.44 -14.21
C VAL A 21 4.08 2.97 -14.59
N ASN A 22 4.48 2.80 -15.85
CA ASN A 22 5.76 3.30 -16.37
C ASN A 22 6.98 2.92 -15.51
N LYS A 23 7.03 1.66 -15.03
CA LYS A 23 8.07 1.11 -14.13
C LYS A 23 8.08 1.69 -12.71
N GLU A 24 7.15 2.57 -12.35
CA GLU A 24 6.94 3.05 -10.98
C GLU A 24 5.83 2.26 -10.29
N ILE A 25 5.95 2.06 -8.97
CA ILE A 25 4.94 1.40 -8.15
C ILE A 25 4.18 2.46 -7.37
N PHE A 26 2.86 2.43 -7.47
CA PHE A 26 1.97 3.25 -6.68
C PHE A 26 1.32 2.39 -5.61
N LEU A 27 1.18 2.94 -4.42
CA LEU A 27 0.57 2.33 -3.25
C LEU A 27 -0.70 3.08 -2.93
N HIS A 28 -1.81 2.36 -2.78
CA HIS A 28 -3.11 2.93 -2.52
C HIS A 28 -3.47 2.75 -1.05
N PHE A 29 -3.50 3.83 -0.28
CA PHE A 29 -3.79 3.81 1.14
C PHE A 29 -5.16 4.43 1.44
N ILE A 30 -5.83 3.93 2.46
CA ILE A 30 -7.02 4.54 3.07
C ILE A 30 -6.88 4.57 4.60
N GLY A 31 -7.62 5.47 5.25
CA GLY A 31 -7.73 5.51 6.70
C GLY A 31 -7.33 6.85 7.32
N SER A 32 -7.45 6.93 8.64
CA SER A 32 -7.14 8.12 9.43
C SER A 32 -5.64 8.41 9.39
N GLY A 33 -5.26 9.62 8.98
CA GLY A 33 -3.86 10.04 8.84
C GLY A 33 -3.28 9.87 7.43
N VAL A 34 -4.04 9.34 6.48
CA VAL A 34 -3.65 9.30 5.06
C VAL A 34 -3.92 10.66 4.42
N SER A 35 -2.88 11.48 4.26
CA SER A 35 -2.97 12.76 3.53
C SER A 35 -3.08 12.58 2.01
N ARG A 36 -2.62 11.44 1.50
CA ARG A 36 -2.65 11.09 0.08
C ARG A 36 -2.98 9.62 -0.10
N GLU A 37 -4.10 9.36 -0.77
CA GLU A 37 -4.56 8.00 -1.03
C GLU A 37 -3.65 7.25 -2.01
N ARG A 38 -2.85 7.96 -2.80
CA ARG A 38 -1.94 7.37 -3.79
C ARG A 38 -0.52 7.87 -3.57
N VAL A 39 0.36 6.95 -3.17
CA VAL A 39 1.76 7.22 -2.84
C VAL A 39 2.67 6.53 -3.85
N ARG A 40 3.68 7.22 -4.37
CA ARG A 40 4.74 6.57 -5.17
C ARG A 40 5.69 5.85 -4.24
N LEU A 41 6.00 4.59 -4.50
CA LEU A 41 6.92 3.80 -3.69
C LEU A 41 8.29 4.49 -3.58
N SER A 42 8.79 5.05 -4.68
CA SER A 42 10.04 5.84 -4.72
C SER A 42 10.03 7.13 -3.88
N HIS A 43 8.86 7.61 -3.46
CA HIS A 43 8.70 8.86 -2.70
C HIS A 43 8.16 8.63 -1.27
N VAL A 44 8.06 7.38 -0.82
CA VAL A 44 7.50 7.03 0.50
C VAL A 44 8.22 7.76 1.65
N GLN A 45 9.52 8.00 1.52
CA GLN A 45 10.33 8.75 2.51
C GLN A 45 9.85 10.19 2.79
N TYR A 46 8.98 10.73 1.95
CA TYR A 46 8.37 12.07 2.11
C TYR A 46 6.94 12.03 2.64
N GLU A 47 6.38 10.84 2.85
CA GLU A 47 5.02 10.66 3.38
C GLU A 47 5.02 10.59 4.91
N SER A 48 3.84 10.41 5.52
CA SER A 48 3.71 10.33 6.97
C SER A 48 4.55 9.18 7.55
N LYS A 49 4.94 9.32 8.82
CA LYS A 49 5.75 8.31 9.52
C LYS A 49 5.07 6.94 9.52
N GLU A 50 3.74 6.91 9.63
CA GLU A 50 2.94 5.69 9.59
C GLU A 50 3.05 4.98 8.23
N ILE A 51 2.99 5.72 7.12
CA ILE A 51 3.15 5.17 5.78
C ILE A 51 4.57 4.65 5.58
N GLN A 52 5.58 5.40 6.04
CA GLN A 52 6.98 4.97 5.97
C GLN A 52 7.21 3.65 6.74
N GLU A 53 6.73 3.57 7.98
CA GLU A 53 6.85 2.37 8.81
C GLU A 53 6.11 1.17 8.19
N TYR A 54 4.88 1.38 7.71
CA TYR A 54 4.10 0.34 7.04
C TYR A 54 4.81 -0.21 5.81
N VAL A 55 5.28 0.67 4.93
CA VAL A 55 5.96 0.27 3.70
C VAL A 55 7.27 -0.44 4.03
N SER A 56 8.06 0.06 4.99
CA SER A 56 9.31 -0.58 5.41
C SER A 56 9.07 -2.01 5.90
N MET A 57 8.05 -2.21 6.75
CA MET A 57 7.70 -3.51 7.30
C MET A 57 7.20 -4.50 6.22
N TYR A 58 6.53 -4.01 5.18
CA TYR A 58 5.92 -4.86 4.15
C TYR A 58 6.59 -4.76 2.77
N LEU A 59 7.76 -4.11 2.65
CA LEU A 59 8.40 -3.81 1.37
C LEU A 59 8.62 -5.06 0.53
N ALA A 60 9.13 -6.13 1.13
CA ALA A 60 9.35 -7.40 0.44
C ALA A 60 8.04 -7.98 -0.15
N LYS A 61 6.91 -7.85 0.57
CA LYS A 61 5.59 -8.32 0.11
C LYS A 61 4.99 -7.42 -0.97
N ILE A 62 5.22 -6.11 -0.86
CA ILE A 62 4.81 -5.12 -1.87
C ILE A 62 5.54 -5.40 -3.19
N LEU A 63 6.87 -5.58 -3.12
CA LEU A 63 7.70 -5.85 -4.29
C LEU A 63 7.46 -7.23 -4.90
N SER A 64 7.02 -8.22 -4.12
CA SER A 64 6.69 -9.56 -4.62
C SER A 64 5.38 -9.64 -5.40
N GLY A 65 4.69 -8.53 -5.65
CA GLY A 65 3.59 -8.46 -6.62
C GLY A 65 2.29 -9.16 -6.20
N VAL A 66 2.03 -9.31 -4.90
CA VAL A 66 0.80 -9.98 -4.41
C VAL A 66 -0.46 -9.11 -4.57
N TYR A 67 -0.33 -7.87 -5.04
CA TYR A 67 -1.44 -6.93 -5.23
C TYR A 67 -1.73 -6.71 -6.71
N ASP A 68 -2.34 -7.72 -7.33
CA ASP A 68 -2.99 -7.60 -8.63
C ASP A 68 -4.34 -6.89 -8.41
N MET A 69 -4.55 -5.73 -9.04
CA MET A 69 -5.77 -4.91 -8.96
C MET A 69 -7.07 -5.66 -9.34
N ASN A 70 -6.98 -6.86 -9.92
CA ASN A 70 -8.14 -7.66 -10.31
C ASN A 70 -9.01 -8.16 -9.13
N LEU A 71 -8.62 -7.91 -7.88
CA LEU A 71 -9.43 -8.23 -6.69
C LEU A 71 -10.28 -7.07 -6.14
N THR A 72 -10.03 -5.82 -6.55
CA THR A 72 -10.88 -4.67 -6.16
C THR A 72 -12.00 -4.38 -7.15
N ASN A 73 -12.06 -5.10 -8.28
CA ASN A 73 -13.06 -4.93 -9.34
C ASN A 73 -13.97 -6.16 -9.53
N ARG A 74 -14.31 -6.84 -8.43
CA ARG A 74 -15.48 -7.74 -8.36
C ARG A 74 -16.18 -7.60 -7.02
N MET A 75 -16.93 -6.51 -6.86
CA MET A 75 -18.31 -6.50 -6.36
C MET A 75 -18.90 -5.12 -6.58
#